data_AF-A0A497Y9D8-F1
#
_entry.id   AF-A0A497Y9D8-F1
#
_cell.length_a   1.000
_cell.length_b   1.000
_cell.length_c   1.000
_cell.angle_alpha   90.00
_cell.angle_beta   90.00
_cell.angle_gamma   90.00
#
_symmetry.space_group_name_H-M   'P 1'
#
loop_
_entity.id
_entity.type
_entity.pdbx_description
1 polymer ?
#
loop_
_entity_poly.entity_id
_entity_poly.type
_entity_poly.pdbx_seq_one_letter_code
_entity_poly.pdbx_strand_id
1 'polypeptide(L)'
;MAFSGIIELLGIKELAEYNTDAFTKEVTDFKYKVNQCAQLYPPQEVGNIFVYNFRDYCYIQSISLKNLITFLRQLQIEILRLTDFNIRCALTEGQLGFEVIKEGGLSDSLDDLITTETVENINQENITYIRNIEYSDTPARLYGIIERFKGIGIFLDQDLIESRISQEFLNKVKKEFCFDNYYLSEAHKFRYEHFIDCCINSTQYSEVFDLESIMQRIPQSAAKQPKFSRYYIPLLINFVISYDLENFTHQDYKKFFEPLLTKIKGIVGHELVLGAILNKFFEPAYLHEFKMDTEPKRLVFEMQKKIAFSKIAYAILNDESKNIQVPREILPYSRKKNIKQRLFELAG
;
A
#
# COMPACT_ATOMS: atom_id res chain seq x y z
N MET A 1 7.53 12.08 21.92
CA MET A 1 7.91 11.80 20.51
C MET A 1 6.65 11.74 19.68
N ALA A 2 6.66 12.26 18.46
CA ALA A 2 5.51 12.25 17.57
C ALA A 2 5.87 11.63 16.23
N PHE A 3 4.86 11.05 15.59
CA PHE A 3 4.90 10.41 14.30
C PHE A 3 3.90 11.10 13.41
N SER A 4 4.30 11.36 12.17
CA SER A 4 3.49 12.08 11.22
C SER A 4 3.42 11.33 9.92
N GLY A 5 2.32 11.50 9.19
CA GLY A 5 2.13 10.92 7.88
C GLY A 5 1.41 11.86 6.94
N ILE A 6 1.54 11.56 5.65
CA ILE A 6 0.76 12.19 4.57
C ILE A 6 0.01 11.09 3.82
N ILE A 7 -1.24 11.35 3.47
CA ILE A 7 -2.11 10.46 2.69
C ILE A 7 -2.57 11.22 1.46
N GLU A 8 -2.37 10.65 0.28
CA GLU A 8 -2.80 11.25 -0.98
C GLU A 8 -3.63 10.27 -1.79
N LEU A 9 -4.68 10.79 -2.42
CA LEU A 9 -5.51 10.04 -3.35
C LEU A 9 -4.81 9.93 -4.71
N LEU A 10 -4.57 8.72 -5.17
CA LEU A 10 -3.92 8.48 -6.45
C LEU A 10 -4.88 8.70 -7.62
N GLY A 11 -4.42 9.43 -8.64
CA GLY A 11 -5.16 9.65 -9.88
C GLY A 11 -6.19 10.78 -9.84
N ILE A 12 -6.22 11.57 -8.75
CA ILE A 12 -7.21 12.64 -8.54
C ILE A 12 -6.87 13.91 -9.32
N LYS A 13 -5.58 14.19 -9.57
CA LYS A 13 -5.11 15.37 -10.32
C LYS A 13 -5.62 15.33 -11.76
N GLU A 14 -5.58 14.16 -12.39
CA GLU A 14 -6.12 13.96 -13.72
C GLU A 14 -7.64 14.17 -13.74
N LEU A 15 -8.36 13.76 -12.69
CA LEU A 15 -9.81 13.95 -12.62
C LEU A 15 -10.19 15.45 -12.53
N ALA A 16 -9.39 16.25 -11.81
CA ALA A 16 -9.60 17.69 -11.67
C ALA A 16 -9.62 18.43 -13.01
N GLU A 17 -8.85 17.97 -13.99
CA GLU A 17 -8.71 18.60 -15.31
C GLU A 17 -9.93 18.37 -16.21
N TYR A 18 -10.57 17.20 -16.11
CA TYR A 18 -11.62 16.77 -17.05
C TYR A 18 -13.03 16.75 -16.44
N ASN A 19 -13.17 16.65 -15.13
CA ASN A 19 -14.46 16.56 -14.46
C ASN A 19 -14.39 17.07 -13.01
N THR A 20 -14.66 18.37 -12.83
CA THR A 20 -14.60 19.05 -11.53
C THR A 20 -15.60 18.47 -10.52
N ASP A 21 -16.82 18.13 -10.95
CA ASP A 21 -17.84 17.57 -10.04
C ASP A 21 -17.43 16.20 -9.50
N ALA A 22 -16.89 15.35 -10.38
CA ALA A 22 -16.35 14.06 -9.96
C ALA A 22 -15.13 14.25 -9.05
N PHE A 23 -14.25 15.21 -9.33
CA PHE A 23 -13.13 15.55 -8.46
C PHE A 23 -13.59 15.95 -7.05
N THR A 24 -14.51 16.91 -6.93
CA THR A 24 -15.01 17.41 -5.64
C THR A 24 -15.70 16.31 -4.85
N LYS A 25 -16.50 15.47 -5.52
CA LYS A 25 -17.15 14.32 -4.89
C LYS A 25 -16.13 13.34 -4.29
N GLU A 26 -15.13 12.94 -5.06
CA GLU A 26 -14.17 11.92 -4.63
C GLU A 26 -13.24 12.42 -3.52
N VAL A 27 -12.84 13.69 -3.58
CA VAL A 27 -12.13 14.35 -2.48
C VAL A 27 -13.00 14.40 -1.22
N THR A 28 -14.29 14.69 -1.36
CA THR A 28 -15.24 14.73 -0.24
C THR A 28 -15.41 13.36 0.40
N ASP A 29 -15.63 12.32 -0.41
CA ASP A 29 -15.78 10.94 0.04
C ASP A 29 -14.50 10.45 0.73
N PHE A 30 -13.33 10.77 0.18
CA PHE A 30 -12.04 10.49 0.79
C PHE A 30 -11.91 11.15 2.19
N LYS A 31 -12.13 12.46 2.30
CA LYS A 31 -12.04 13.18 3.58
C LYS A 31 -13.03 12.65 4.60
N TYR A 32 -14.25 12.36 4.17
CA TYR A 32 -15.27 11.75 5.02
C TYR A 32 -14.76 10.42 5.61
N LYS A 33 -14.16 9.55 4.79
CA LYS A 33 -13.61 8.27 5.24
C LYS A 33 -12.42 8.41 6.18
N VAL A 34 -11.51 9.33 5.89
CA VAL A 34 -10.39 9.65 6.80
C VAL A 34 -10.92 10.05 8.18
N ASN A 35 -11.92 10.94 8.22
CA ASN A 35 -12.52 11.41 9.48
C ASN A 35 -13.30 10.30 10.20
N GLN A 36 -14.05 9.45 9.47
CA GLN A 36 -14.73 8.29 10.06
C GLN A 36 -13.73 7.33 10.73
N CYS A 37 -12.62 7.01 10.07
CA CYS A 37 -11.58 6.17 10.67
C CYS A 37 -10.92 6.82 11.89
N ALA A 38 -10.79 8.16 11.90
CA ALA A 38 -10.16 8.88 13.00
C ALA A 38 -11.05 8.89 14.27
N GLN A 39 -12.37 8.82 14.11
CA GLN A 39 -13.31 8.73 15.24
C GLN A 39 -13.13 7.46 16.09
N LEU A 40 -12.49 6.42 15.56
CA LEU A 40 -12.13 5.21 16.31
C LEU A 40 -11.02 5.46 17.35
N TYR A 41 -10.38 6.63 17.34
CA TYR A 41 -9.28 7.02 18.22
C TYR A 41 -9.62 8.34 18.95
N PRO A 42 -10.55 8.31 19.94
CA PRO A 42 -11.12 9.51 20.51
C PRO A 42 -10.07 10.35 21.25
N PRO A 43 -10.14 11.71 21.20
CA PRO A 43 -9.10 12.64 21.68
C PRO A 43 -8.68 12.53 23.16
N GLN A 44 -9.34 11.70 23.95
CA GLN A 44 -9.09 11.53 25.38
C GLN A 44 -8.18 10.33 25.66
N GLU A 45 -7.81 9.54 24.66
CA GLU A 45 -6.97 8.35 24.81
C GLU A 45 -5.47 8.63 24.59
N VAL A 46 -4.61 7.78 25.16
CA VAL A 46 -3.17 7.84 24.90
C VAL A 46 -2.91 7.30 23.50
N GLY A 47 -2.40 8.16 22.60
CA GLY A 47 -2.06 7.76 21.22
C GLY A 47 -3.08 8.18 20.15
N ASN A 48 -3.82 9.27 20.39
CA ASN A 48 -4.77 9.86 19.44
C ASN A 48 -4.21 10.04 18.02
N ILE A 49 -5.14 10.08 17.07
CA ILE A 49 -4.89 10.41 15.67
C ILE A 49 -5.42 11.82 15.42
N PHE A 50 -4.52 12.73 15.04
CA PHE A 50 -4.88 14.07 14.58
C PHE A 50 -4.87 14.07 13.06
N VAL A 51 -5.97 14.51 12.45
CA VAL A 51 -6.12 14.61 11.00
C VAL A 51 -6.17 16.07 10.60
N TYR A 52 -5.42 16.40 9.57
CA TYR A 52 -5.32 17.73 8.99
C TYR A 52 -5.64 17.64 7.50
N ASN A 53 -6.83 18.07 7.12
CA ASN A 53 -7.33 17.94 5.74
C ASN A 53 -6.82 19.10 4.89
N PHE A 54 -6.25 18.78 3.72
CA PHE A 54 -5.90 19.73 2.67
C PHE A 54 -6.77 19.44 1.44
N ARG A 55 -6.56 20.17 0.33
CA ARG A 55 -7.43 20.10 -0.85
C ARG A 55 -7.69 18.66 -1.29
N ASP A 56 -6.65 17.91 -1.68
CA ASP A 56 -6.72 16.56 -2.26
C ASP A 56 -5.85 15.52 -1.50
N TYR A 57 -5.30 15.90 -0.35
CA TYR A 57 -4.50 15.06 0.53
C TYR A 57 -4.73 15.43 1.99
N CYS A 58 -4.26 14.61 2.91
CA CYS A 58 -4.35 14.86 4.34
C CYS A 58 -2.99 14.61 5.01
N TYR A 59 -2.66 15.39 6.03
CA TYR A 59 -1.63 15.00 6.99
C TYR A 59 -2.27 14.37 8.22
N ILE A 60 -1.55 13.46 8.84
CA ILE A 60 -1.94 12.78 10.07
C ILE A 60 -0.81 12.82 11.08
N GLN A 61 -1.13 12.84 12.37
CA GLN A 61 -0.14 12.80 13.44
C GLN A 61 -0.62 11.95 14.62
N SER A 62 0.31 11.24 15.25
CA SER A 62 0.08 10.54 16.51
C SER A 62 1.34 10.51 17.36
N ILE A 63 1.18 10.37 18.68
CA ILE A 63 2.30 10.02 19.57
C ILE A 63 2.59 8.50 19.58
N SER A 64 1.73 7.70 18.93
CA SER A 64 1.85 6.24 18.85
C SER A 64 1.98 5.79 17.39
N LEU A 65 3.16 5.32 17.00
CA LEU A 65 3.39 4.72 15.68
C LEU A 65 2.45 3.53 15.41
N LYS A 66 2.19 2.71 16.44
CA LYS A 66 1.28 1.56 16.34
C LYS A 66 -0.14 1.99 15.99
N ASN A 67 -0.63 3.07 16.61
CA ASN A 67 -1.97 3.58 16.32
C ASN A 67 -2.02 4.18 14.92
N LEU A 68 -0.97 4.90 14.51
CA LEU A 68 -0.87 5.47 13.17
C LEU A 68 -0.91 4.39 12.08
N ILE A 69 -0.17 3.30 12.25
CA ILE A 69 -0.18 2.15 11.33
C ILE A 69 -1.55 1.47 11.33
N THR A 70 -2.13 1.23 12.50
CA THR A 70 -3.46 0.59 12.60
C THR A 70 -4.54 1.42 11.91
N PHE A 71 -4.54 2.74 12.15
CA PHE A 71 -5.42 3.70 11.50
C PHE A 71 -5.27 3.64 9.97
N LEU A 72 -4.05 3.68 9.45
CA LEU A 72 -3.79 3.65 8.02
C LEU A 72 -4.19 2.34 7.36
N ARG A 73 -3.97 1.20 8.01
CA ARG A 73 -4.41 -0.12 7.53
C ARG A 73 -5.94 -0.16 7.43
N GLN A 74 -6.64 0.35 8.45
CA GLN A 74 -8.10 0.42 8.43
C GLN A 74 -8.59 1.35 7.33
N LEU A 75 -7.99 2.53 7.17
CA LEU A 75 -8.35 3.45 6.10
C LEU A 75 -8.11 2.85 4.71
N GLN A 76 -6.97 2.19 4.50
CA GLN A 76 -6.66 1.52 3.24
C GLN A 76 -7.73 0.47 2.90
N ILE A 77 -8.17 -0.32 3.88
CA ILE A 77 -9.25 -1.29 3.74
C ILE A 77 -10.56 -0.62 3.31
N GLU A 78 -10.97 0.45 3.99
CA GLU A 78 -12.22 1.15 3.70
C GLU A 78 -12.21 1.78 2.30
N ILE A 79 -11.10 2.38 1.89
CA ILE A 79 -10.92 2.95 0.55
C ILE A 79 -10.99 1.87 -0.52
N LEU A 80 -10.28 0.74 -0.32
CA LEU A 80 -10.26 -0.38 -1.28
C LEU A 80 -11.66 -1.00 -1.47
N ARG A 81 -12.46 -1.10 -0.40
CA ARG A 81 -13.82 -1.66 -0.43
C ARG A 81 -14.83 -0.77 -1.14
N LEU A 82 -14.78 0.53 -0.88
CA LEU A 82 -15.94 1.40 -1.13
C LEU A 82 -15.75 2.41 -2.26
N THR A 83 -14.52 2.60 -2.73
CA THR A 83 -14.19 3.64 -3.73
C THR A 83 -13.41 3.04 -4.89
N ASP A 84 -13.46 3.69 -6.06
CA ASP A 84 -12.61 3.35 -7.21
C ASP A 84 -11.19 3.89 -7.11
N PHE A 85 -10.89 4.59 -6.02
CA PHE A 85 -9.63 5.25 -5.77
C PHE A 85 -8.71 4.40 -4.91
N ASN A 86 -7.45 4.79 -4.91
CA ASN A 86 -6.43 4.17 -4.08
C ASN A 86 -5.65 5.27 -3.39
N ILE A 87 -5.11 4.96 -2.22
CA ILE A 87 -4.26 5.88 -1.48
C ILE A 87 -2.80 5.47 -1.61
N ARG A 88 -1.93 6.48 -1.56
CA ARG A 88 -0.55 6.30 -1.15
C ARG A 88 -0.32 7.06 0.13
N CYS A 89 0.49 6.50 1.02
CA CYS A 89 0.81 7.11 2.29
C CYS A 89 2.32 7.04 2.55
N ALA A 90 2.84 8.03 3.26
CA ALA A 90 4.18 8.01 3.82
C ALA A 90 4.15 8.38 5.31
N LEU A 91 5.00 7.74 6.11
CA LEU A 91 5.15 7.95 7.54
C LEU A 91 6.58 8.34 7.90
N THR A 92 6.74 9.30 8.80
CA THR A 92 8.03 9.75 9.36
C THR A 92 7.96 10.02 10.85
N GLU A 93 9.11 10.06 11.51
CA GLU A 93 9.24 10.71 12.82
C GLU A 93 9.17 12.23 12.62
N GLY A 94 8.47 12.92 13.52
CA GLY A 94 8.39 14.38 13.54
C GLY A 94 7.01 14.89 13.93
N GLN A 95 6.97 16.16 14.32
CA GLN A 95 5.73 16.91 14.50
C GLN A 95 5.44 17.75 13.25
N LEU A 96 4.16 17.90 12.92
CA LEU A 96 3.71 18.71 11.78
C LEU A 96 3.74 20.22 12.07
N GLY A 97 3.70 20.63 13.33
CA GLY A 97 3.72 22.06 13.71
C GLY A 97 2.48 22.84 13.24
N PHE A 98 1.36 22.15 12.98
CA PHE A 98 0.10 22.80 12.58
C PHE A 98 -0.66 23.31 13.80
N GLU A 99 -0.99 24.59 13.81
CA GLU A 99 -1.92 25.17 14.78
C GLU A 99 -3.37 24.93 14.35
N VAL A 100 -4.18 24.43 15.27
CA VAL A 100 -5.62 24.20 15.09
C VAL A 100 -6.34 25.52 15.34
N ILE A 101 -6.91 26.14 14.29
CA ILE A 101 -7.84 27.26 14.47
C ILE A 101 -9.24 26.68 14.61
N LYS A 102 -9.87 26.85 15.77
CA LYS A 102 -11.29 26.54 15.95
C LYS A 102 -12.12 27.58 15.20
N GLU A 103 -13.11 27.15 14.43
CA GLU A 103 -14.10 28.04 13.82
C GLU A 103 -14.71 28.93 14.92
N GLY A 104 -14.54 30.25 14.76
CA GLY A 104 -14.85 31.27 15.78
C GLY A 104 -13.86 32.44 15.81
N GLY A 105 -12.74 32.35 15.09
CA GLY A 105 -11.69 33.39 15.02
C GLY A 105 -11.39 33.92 13.61
N LEU A 106 -12.34 33.82 12.67
CA LEU A 106 -12.20 34.46 11.36
C LEU A 106 -12.49 35.96 11.51
N SER A 107 -11.44 36.75 11.75
CA SER A 107 -11.50 38.19 11.51
C SER A 107 -11.62 38.44 10.01
N ASP A 108 -12.54 39.33 9.62
CA ASP A 108 -13.03 39.74 8.27
C ASP A 108 -11.99 40.20 7.23
N SER A 109 -10.76 39.69 7.26
CA SER A 109 -9.74 40.04 6.27
C SER A 109 -8.89 38.81 5.95
N LEU A 110 -9.34 38.00 4.99
CA LEU A 110 -8.57 37.09 4.12
C LEU A 110 -9.51 36.05 3.48
N ASP A 111 -10.50 36.54 2.73
CA ASP A 111 -11.40 35.70 1.93
C ASP A 111 -10.73 35.06 0.69
N ASP A 112 -9.41 35.23 0.51
CA ASP A 112 -8.77 34.94 -0.79
C ASP A 112 -7.78 33.76 -0.84
N LEU A 113 -7.65 32.91 0.19
CA LEU A 113 -6.64 31.82 0.14
C LEU A 113 -7.07 30.44 0.65
N ILE A 114 -8.32 30.26 1.06
CA ILE A 114 -8.87 28.93 1.36
C ILE A 114 -10.27 28.91 0.75
N THR A 115 -10.43 28.30 -0.43
CA THR A 115 -11.77 27.93 -0.92
C THR A 115 -12.35 26.90 0.04
N THR A 116 -13.18 27.36 0.96
CA THR A 116 -14.06 26.57 1.81
C THR A 116 -15.10 25.91 0.89
N GLU A 117 -14.83 24.68 0.44
CA GLU A 117 -15.91 23.82 -0.06
C GLU A 117 -16.72 23.36 1.15
N THR A 118 -17.85 24.02 1.37
CA THR A 118 -18.86 23.62 2.35
C THR A 118 -19.47 22.28 1.91
N VAL A 119 -18.96 21.18 2.46
CA VAL A 119 -19.65 19.89 2.36
C VAL A 119 -20.81 19.92 3.33
N GLU A 120 -21.97 20.36 2.84
CA GLU A 120 -23.26 20.24 3.53
C GLU A 120 -23.55 18.73 3.74
N ASN A 121 -23.13 18.17 4.88
CA ASN A 121 -23.68 16.97 5.58
C ASN A 121 -22.68 16.22 6.48
N ILE A 122 -21.48 16.74 6.72
CA ILE A 122 -20.59 16.17 7.74
C ILE A 122 -20.80 16.95 9.04
N ASN A 123 -21.21 16.29 10.12
CA ASN A 123 -21.27 16.86 11.48
C ASN A 123 -20.04 17.77 11.71
N GLN A 124 -20.29 19.07 11.81
CA GLN A 124 -19.29 20.15 11.71
C GLN A 124 -18.25 20.17 12.84
N GLU A 125 -18.31 19.24 13.79
CA GLU A 125 -17.48 19.32 15.02
C GLU A 125 -16.01 18.89 14.84
N ASN A 126 -15.59 18.36 13.68
CA ASN A 126 -14.22 17.81 13.54
C ASN A 126 -13.46 18.20 12.26
N ILE A 127 -13.90 19.21 11.50
CA ILE A 127 -13.14 19.65 10.31
C ILE A 127 -12.21 20.80 10.73
N THR A 128 -10.91 20.52 10.81
CA THR A 128 -9.89 21.52 11.13
C THR A 128 -9.25 22.04 9.86
N TYR A 129 -9.33 23.36 9.63
CA TYR A 129 -8.60 24.07 8.58
C TYR A 129 -7.35 24.74 9.17
N ILE A 130 -6.19 24.59 8.53
CA ILE A 130 -4.91 25.15 9.01
C ILE A 130 -4.62 26.45 8.28
N ARG A 131 -4.30 27.51 9.03
CA ARG A 131 -3.96 28.84 8.49
C ARG A 131 -2.47 29.18 8.58
N ASN A 132 -1.70 28.48 9.41
CA ASN A 132 -0.27 28.72 9.60
C ASN A 132 0.52 27.41 9.64
N ILE A 133 1.49 27.29 8.75
CA ILE A 133 2.56 26.29 8.84
C ILE A 133 3.71 26.99 9.56
N GLU A 134 3.85 26.80 10.88
CA GLU A 134 5.16 27.08 11.47
C GLU A 134 6.16 26.14 10.79
N TYR A 135 7.32 26.67 10.41
CA TYR A 135 8.38 25.98 9.65
C TYR A 135 8.88 24.73 10.38
N SER A 136 8.11 23.65 10.33
CA SER A 136 8.58 22.31 10.65
C SER A 136 9.02 21.65 9.34
N ASP A 137 10.16 20.97 9.37
CA ASP A 137 10.67 20.27 8.18
C ASP A 137 9.83 19.02 7.84
N THR A 138 8.98 18.56 8.77
CA THR A 138 8.22 17.30 8.66
C THR A 138 7.22 17.30 7.50
N PRO A 139 6.33 18.30 7.31
CA PRO A 139 5.42 18.35 6.18
C PRO A 139 6.14 18.38 4.82
N ALA A 140 7.21 19.17 4.71
CA ALA A 140 8.01 19.28 3.48
C ALA A 140 8.71 17.97 3.14
N ARG A 141 9.29 17.31 4.15
CA ARG A 141 9.89 15.97 4.03
C ARG A 141 8.86 14.94 3.58
N LEU A 142 7.70 14.87 4.24
CA LEU A 142 6.61 13.96 3.89
C LEU A 142 6.15 14.17 2.45
N TYR A 143 6.01 15.43 2.02
CA TYR A 143 5.68 15.77 0.64
C TYR A 143 6.76 15.29 -0.34
N GLY A 144 8.05 15.49 -0.02
CA GLY A 144 9.16 14.98 -0.83
C GLY A 144 9.20 13.45 -0.92
N ILE A 145 8.76 12.73 0.11
CA ILE A 145 8.65 11.27 0.08
C ILE A 145 7.50 10.84 -0.82
N ILE A 146 6.30 11.39 -0.66
CA ILE A 146 5.13 10.98 -1.44
C ILE A 146 5.30 11.32 -2.92
N GLU A 147 6.01 12.40 -3.25
CA GLU A 147 6.34 12.72 -4.64
C GLU A 147 7.27 11.70 -5.29
N ARG A 148 8.16 11.05 -4.52
CA ARG A 148 9.01 9.96 -5.03
C ARG A 148 8.26 8.63 -5.10
N PHE A 149 7.46 8.31 -4.09
CA PHE A 149 6.75 7.05 -4.00
C PHE A 149 5.59 6.96 -5.00
N LYS A 150 5.73 6.13 -6.02
CA LYS A 150 4.74 5.94 -7.08
C LYS A 150 3.94 4.65 -6.93
N GLY A 151 3.61 4.24 -5.71
CA GLY A 151 2.91 2.98 -5.42
C GLY A 151 1.65 3.17 -4.59
N ILE A 152 0.74 2.20 -4.62
CA ILE A 152 -0.33 2.05 -3.63
C ILE A 152 0.25 1.32 -2.42
N GLY A 153 0.23 1.94 -1.25
CA GLY A 153 0.82 1.38 -0.03
C GLY A 153 1.07 2.42 1.06
N ILE A 154 1.65 1.97 2.17
CA ILE A 154 1.99 2.79 3.33
C ILE A 154 3.51 2.73 3.54
N PHE A 155 4.21 3.73 3.03
CA PHE A 155 5.65 3.83 3.06
C PHE A 155 6.14 4.27 4.46
N LEU A 156 7.02 3.47 5.08
CA LEU A 156 7.76 3.88 6.27
C LEU A 156 9.11 4.47 5.87
N ASP A 157 9.32 5.72 6.26
CA ASP A 157 10.55 6.43 5.95
C ASP A 157 11.77 5.86 6.68
N GLN A 158 12.93 5.96 6.03
CA GLN A 158 14.18 5.39 6.54
C GLN A 158 14.60 6.05 7.85
N ASP A 159 14.38 7.35 8.03
CA ASP A 159 14.70 7.99 9.30
C ASP A 159 13.75 7.56 10.42
N LEU A 160 12.51 7.16 10.11
CA LEU A 160 11.64 6.54 11.10
C LEU A 160 12.18 5.17 11.52
N ILE A 161 12.83 4.45 10.60
CA ILE A 161 13.47 3.16 10.82
C ILE A 161 14.81 3.29 11.58
N GLU A 162 15.56 4.36 11.33
CA GLU A 162 16.87 4.65 11.91
C GLU A 162 16.79 5.58 13.13
N SER A 163 15.57 5.99 13.49
CA SER A 163 15.26 6.92 14.56
C SER A 163 15.78 6.48 15.94
N ARG A 164 15.73 7.42 16.89
CA ARG A 164 16.06 7.21 18.31
C ARG A 164 15.07 6.29 19.05
N ILE A 165 14.11 5.68 18.34
CA ILE A 165 13.22 4.68 18.92
C ILE A 165 14.06 3.47 19.33
N SER A 166 13.66 2.79 20.42
CA SER A 166 14.25 1.51 20.76
C SER A 166 14.20 0.56 19.56
N GLN A 167 15.36 0.09 19.11
CA GLN A 167 15.48 -0.87 18.01
C GLN A 167 14.66 -2.14 18.28
N GLU A 168 14.47 -2.51 19.55
CA GLU A 168 13.60 -3.61 19.94
C GLU A 168 12.12 -3.34 19.59
N PHE A 169 11.61 -2.14 19.89
CA PHE A 169 10.24 -1.74 19.55
C PHE A 169 10.06 -1.69 18.03
N LEU A 170 11.00 -1.09 17.31
CA LEU A 170 10.98 -1.05 15.84
C LEU A 170 10.99 -2.46 15.24
N ASN A 171 11.81 -3.37 15.76
CA ASN A 171 11.82 -4.76 15.31
C ASN A 171 10.51 -5.48 15.59
N LYS A 172 9.84 -5.18 16.72
CA LYS A 172 8.51 -5.71 17.03
C LYS A 172 7.46 -5.17 16.05
N VAL A 173 7.42 -3.87 15.82
CA VAL A 173 6.50 -3.23 14.86
C VAL A 173 6.73 -3.76 13.44
N LYS A 174 7.99 -3.90 13.01
CA LYS A 174 8.33 -4.47 11.71
C LYS A 174 7.84 -5.90 11.58
N LYS A 175 8.12 -6.75 12.56
CA LYS A 175 7.67 -8.16 12.54
C LYS A 175 6.16 -8.32 12.56
N GLU A 176 5.45 -7.44 13.27
CA GLU A 176 3.99 -7.54 13.43
C GLU A 176 3.23 -6.90 12.26
N PHE A 177 3.76 -5.82 11.68
CA PHE A 177 2.99 -4.97 10.78
C PHE A 177 3.64 -4.64 9.44
N CYS A 178 4.92 -4.94 9.22
CA CYS A 178 5.63 -4.44 8.04
C CYS A 178 6.37 -5.54 7.28
N PHE A 179 6.73 -5.24 6.04
CA PHE A 179 7.56 -6.10 5.21
C PHE A 179 8.34 -5.28 4.19
N ASP A 180 9.38 -5.87 3.62
CA ASP A 180 10.13 -5.27 2.52
C ASP A 180 9.33 -5.37 1.22
N ASN A 181 9.01 -4.22 0.63
CA ASN A 181 8.27 -4.09 -0.60
C ASN A 181 9.06 -3.28 -1.64
N TYR A 182 8.54 -3.25 -2.88
CA TYR A 182 9.21 -2.63 -4.01
C TYR A 182 8.19 -1.99 -4.94
N TYR A 183 8.58 -0.87 -5.53
CA TYR A 183 7.78 -0.22 -6.56
C TYR A 183 8.64 0.18 -7.75
N LEU A 184 7.98 0.40 -8.89
CA LEU A 184 8.62 0.77 -10.14
C LEU A 184 8.66 2.30 -10.29
N SER A 185 9.77 2.93 -9.91
CA SER A 185 9.92 4.39 -9.95
C SER A 185 9.98 4.90 -11.40
N GLU A 186 10.73 4.23 -12.28
CA GLU A 186 10.86 4.59 -13.70
C GLU A 186 10.47 3.43 -14.62
N ALA A 187 9.24 3.44 -15.13
CA ALA A 187 8.69 2.32 -15.89
C ALA A 187 9.47 1.97 -17.18
N HIS A 188 10.01 2.98 -17.86
CA HIS A 188 10.75 2.80 -19.11
C HIS A 188 12.19 2.29 -18.89
N LYS A 189 12.73 2.44 -17.67
CA LYS A 189 14.08 1.94 -17.32
C LYS A 189 14.04 0.66 -16.49
N PHE A 190 12.84 0.16 -16.18
CA PHE A 190 12.66 -0.95 -15.24
C PHE A 190 13.45 -0.71 -13.94
N ARG A 191 13.40 0.53 -13.43
CA ARG A 191 14.08 0.91 -12.19
C ARG A 191 13.14 0.67 -11.01
N TYR A 192 13.61 -0.17 -10.10
CA TYR A 192 12.90 -0.54 -8.89
C TYR A 192 13.48 0.15 -7.67
N GLU A 193 12.61 0.55 -6.77
CA GLU A 193 12.98 1.13 -5.49
C GLU A 193 12.40 0.29 -4.36
N HIS A 194 13.27 -0.03 -3.40
CA HIS A 194 12.92 -0.71 -2.16
C HIS A 194 12.24 0.27 -1.21
N PHE A 195 11.30 -0.25 -0.42
CA PHE A 195 10.75 0.45 0.72
C PHE A 195 10.19 -0.51 1.76
N ILE A 196 9.92 -0.01 2.97
CA ILE A 196 9.19 -0.76 3.99
C ILE A 196 7.72 -0.38 3.90
N ASP A 197 6.87 -1.38 3.70
CA ASP A 197 5.41 -1.23 3.59
C ASP A 197 4.71 -1.82 4.82
N CYS A 198 3.49 -1.38 5.10
CA CYS A 198 2.63 -2.02 6.10
C CYS A 198 1.83 -3.17 5.50
N CYS A 199 1.88 -4.36 6.10
CA CYS A 199 1.06 -5.51 5.72
C CYS A 199 -0.44 -5.20 5.86
N ILE A 200 -1.25 -5.63 4.89
CA ILE A 200 -2.70 -5.69 5.06
C ILE A 200 -3.03 -6.74 6.13
N ASN A 201 -4.11 -6.54 6.89
CA ASN A 201 -4.49 -7.48 7.95
C ASN A 201 -5.06 -8.79 7.39
N SER A 202 -4.37 -9.90 7.63
CA SER A 202 -4.72 -11.23 7.12
C SER A 202 -6.06 -11.76 7.64
N THR A 203 -6.52 -11.32 8.82
CA THR A 203 -7.82 -11.73 9.36
C THR A 203 -9.00 -11.04 8.69
N GLN A 204 -8.77 -9.90 8.05
CA GLN A 204 -9.80 -9.14 7.33
C GLN A 204 -9.81 -9.47 5.82
N TYR A 205 -8.95 -10.38 5.39
CA TYR A 205 -8.73 -10.69 3.98
C TYR A 205 -9.98 -11.22 3.27
N SER A 206 -10.84 -11.99 3.94
CA SER A 206 -12.07 -12.53 3.33
C SER A 206 -13.21 -11.51 3.24
N GLU A 207 -13.25 -10.52 4.13
CA GLU A 207 -14.30 -9.50 4.19
C GLU A 207 -13.95 -8.24 3.37
N VAL A 208 -12.67 -8.02 3.07
CA VAL A 208 -12.15 -6.80 2.42
C VAL A 208 -12.11 -6.91 0.91
N PHE A 209 -12.15 -8.12 0.40
CA PHE A 209 -11.46 -8.41 -0.83
C PHE A 209 -12.40 -8.61 -2.01
N ASP A 210 -12.73 -7.49 -2.65
CA ASP A 210 -13.21 -7.50 -4.04
C ASP A 210 -12.01 -7.39 -5.00
N LEU A 211 -11.21 -8.46 -5.07
CA LEU A 211 -10.14 -8.55 -6.05
C LEU A 211 -10.65 -8.55 -7.47
N GLU A 212 -11.88 -9.00 -7.70
CA GLU A 212 -12.45 -8.88 -9.01
C GLU A 212 -12.49 -7.41 -9.43
N SER A 213 -12.96 -6.53 -8.56
CA SER A 213 -12.89 -5.07 -8.72
C SER A 213 -11.46 -4.57 -8.89
N ILE A 214 -10.52 -4.91 -7.99
CA ILE A 214 -9.10 -4.46 -8.13
C ILE A 214 -8.50 -4.91 -9.47
N MET A 215 -8.73 -6.16 -9.86
CA MET A 215 -8.25 -6.76 -11.11
C MET A 215 -9.01 -6.28 -12.35
N GLN A 216 -10.17 -5.63 -12.19
CA GLN A 216 -10.86 -4.89 -13.25
C GLN A 216 -10.31 -3.46 -13.35
N ARG A 217 -9.95 -2.82 -12.24
CA ARG A 217 -9.37 -1.47 -12.21
C ARG A 217 -7.97 -1.41 -12.83
N ILE A 218 -7.16 -2.44 -12.66
CA ILE A 218 -5.81 -2.51 -13.27
C ILE A 218 -5.84 -2.29 -14.79
N PRO A 219 -6.57 -3.08 -15.61
CA PRO A 219 -6.60 -2.87 -17.06
C PRO A 219 -7.27 -1.53 -17.44
N GLN A 220 -8.24 -1.05 -16.66
CA GLN A 220 -8.82 0.29 -16.87
C GLN A 220 -7.77 1.40 -16.65
N SER A 221 -6.94 1.27 -15.61
CA SER A 221 -5.83 2.19 -15.36
C SER A 221 -4.79 2.15 -16.48
N ALA A 222 -4.48 0.95 -16.99
CA ALA A 222 -3.57 0.75 -18.12
C ALA A 222 -4.11 1.36 -19.42
N ALA A 223 -5.42 1.29 -19.65
CA ALA A 223 -6.07 1.89 -20.80
C ALA A 223 -6.02 3.43 -20.77
N LYS A 224 -6.13 4.04 -19.57
CA LYS A 224 -5.92 5.49 -19.40
C LYS A 224 -4.46 5.88 -19.63
N GLN A 225 -3.53 5.15 -18.99
CA GLN A 225 -2.11 5.32 -19.22
C GLN A 225 -1.38 4.00 -18.88
N PRO A 226 -0.63 3.38 -19.81
CA PRO A 226 -0.02 2.06 -19.59
C PRO A 226 0.84 2.01 -18.31
N LYS A 227 1.49 3.13 -17.96
CA LYS A 227 2.34 3.27 -16.77
C LYS A 227 1.58 3.40 -15.45
N PHE A 228 0.27 3.59 -15.42
CA PHE A 228 -0.49 3.69 -14.15
C PHE A 228 -0.74 2.33 -13.51
N SER A 229 -0.81 1.28 -14.32
CA SER A 229 -0.93 -0.09 -13.83
C SER A 229 0.19 -0.48 -12.87
N ARG A 230 1.37 0.14 -12.97
CA ARG A 230 2.51 -0.08 -12.07
C ARG A 230 2.23 0.34 -10.62
N TYR A 231 1.26 1.24 -10.39
CA TYR A 231 0.91 1.71 -9.05
C TYR A 231 0.29 0.58 -8.21
N TYR A 232 -0.30 -0.42 -8.87
CA TYR A 232 -0.87 -1.60 -8.21
C TYR A 232 0.18 -2.65 -7.82
N ILE A 233 1.40 -2.58 -8.34
CA ILE A 233 2.42 -3.61 -8.06
C ILE A 233 2.68 -3.77 -6.55
N PRO A 234 2.91 -2.70 -5.77
CA PRO A 234 3.18 -2.85 -4.35
C PRO A 234 1.97 -3.40 -3.58
N LEU A 235 0.75 -2.98 -3.95
CA LEU A 235 -0.50 -3.51 -3.39
C LEU A 235 -0.65 -5.01 -3.67
N LEU A 236 -0.39 -5.46 -4.89
CA LEU A 236 -0.46 -6.87 -5.26
C LEU A 236 0.59 -7.72 -4.51
N ILE A 237 1.80 -7.19 -4.30
CA ILE A 237 2.82 -7.85 -3.47
C ILE A 237 2.34 -7.95 -2.02
N ASN A 238 1.82 -6.86 -1.47
CA ASN A 238 1.29 -6.78 -0.11
C ASN A 238 0.19 -7.83 0.12
N PHE A 239 -0.71 -7.95 -0.85
CA PHE A 239 -1.70 -9.01 -0.85
C PHE A 239 -1.04 -10.39 -0.79
N VAL A 240 -0.20 -10.75 -1.75
CA VAL A 240 0.43 -12.08 -1.81
C VAL A 240 1.14 -12.44 -0.49
N ILE A 241 1.86 -11.49 0.10
CA ILE A 241 2.61 -11.72 1.35
C ILE A 241 1.69 -11.87 2.55
N SER A 242 0.64 -11.04 2.63
CA SER A 242 -0.33 -11.04 3.73
C SER A 242 -1.35 -12.18 3.66
N TYR A 243 -1.36 -12.94 2.57
CA TYR A 243 -2.25 -14.09 2.39
C TYR A 243 -1.87 -15.25 3.33
N ASP A 244 -2.85 -15.81 4.04
CA ASP A 244 -2.64 -16.94 4.96
C ASP A 244 -2.73 -18.28 4.20
N LEU A 245 -1.63 -19.03 4.21
CA LEU A 245 -1.56 -20.33 3.54
C LEU A 245 -2.13 -21.48 4.37
N GLU A 246 -2.26 -21.34 5.69
CA GLU A 246 -2.77 -22.41 6.55
C GLU A 246 -4.22 -22.74 6.21
N ASN A 247 -5.01 -21.72 5.89
CA ASN A 247 -6.43 -21.84 5.55
C ASN A 247 -6.69 -21.82 4.03
N PHE A 248 -5.68 -22.12 3.21
CA PHE A 248 -5.80 -22.04 1.75
C PHE A 248 -6.80 -23.05 1.18
N THR A 249 -7.79 -22.56 0.42
CA THR A 249 -8.84 -23.39 -0.18
C THR A 249 -8.85 -23.36 -1.72
N HIS A 250 -9.63 -24.25 -2.34
CA HIS A 250 -9.89 -24.22 -3.78
C HIS A 250 -10.58 -22.95 -4.24
N GLN A 251 -11.43 -22.40 -3.39
CA GLN A 251 -12.12 -21.15 -3.67
C GLN A 251 -11.12 -20.00 -3.71
N ASP A 252 -10.12 -19.99 -2.83
CA ASP A 252 -9.04 -19.01 -2.84
C ASP A 252 -8.18 -19.12 -4.09
N TYR A 253 -7.77 -20.33 -4.46
CA TYR A 253 -7.00 -20.55 -5.68
C TYR A 253 -7.75 -20.01 -6.92
N LYS A 254 -9.03 -20.36 -7.07
CA LYS A 254 -9.86 -19.96 -8.22
C LYS A 254 -10.24 -18.47 -8.22
N LYS A 255 -10.50 -17.88 -7.05
CA LYS A 255 -10.90 -16.47 -6.94
C LYS A 255 -9.69 -15.52 -6.94
N PHE A 256 -8.60 -15.91 -6.31
CA PHE A 256 -7.42 -15.07 -6.12
C PHE A 256 -6.33 -15.38 -7.15
N PHE A 257 -5.70 -16.54 -7.04
CA PHE A 257 -4.38 -16.76 -7.66
C PHE A 257 -4.47 -17.03 -9.16
N GLU A 258 -5.46 -17.82 -9.60
CA GLU A 258 -5.62 -18.11 -11.03
C GLU A 258 -5.95 -16.85 -11.88
N PRO A 259 -6.91 -15.99 -11.48
CA PRO A 259 -7.15 -14.72 -12.16
C PRO A 259 -5.95 -13.78 -12.10
N LEU A 260 -5.29 -13.67 -10.94
CA LEU A 260 -4.10 -12.84 -10.75
C LEU A 260 -3.01 -13.22 -11.75
N LEU A 261 -2.59 -14.49 -11.78
CA LEU A 261 -1.55 -14.99 -12.68
C LEU A 261 -1.85 -14.74 -14.17
N THR A 262 -3.14 -14.71 -14.53
CA THR A 262 -3.56 -14.46 -15.92
C THR A 262 -3.47 -12.97 -16.26
N LYS A 263 -4.01 -12.12 -15.40
CA LYS A 263 -4.18 -10.69 -15.66
C LYS A 263 -2.91 -9.85 -15.45
N ILE A 264 -1.97 -10.29 -14.60
CA ILE A 264 -0.74 -9.51 -14.35
C ILE A 264 0.25 -9.53 -15.51
N LYS A 265 0.14 -10.47 -16.46
CA LYS A 265 1.09 -10.63 -17.59
C LYS A 265 1.26 -9.39 -18.48
N GLY A 266 0.28 -8.48 -18.48
CA GLY A 266 0.32 -7.23 -19.25
C GLY A 266 0.76 -6.00 -18.45
N ILE A 267 1.07 -6.14 -17.16
CA ILE A 267 1.40 -5.03 -16.27
C ILE A 267 2.92 -4.85 -16.23
N VAL A 268 3.40 -3.60 -16.32
CA VAL A 268 4.83 -3.32 -16.13
C VAL A 268 5.19 -3.52 -14.65
N GLY A 269 6.21 -4.33 -14.35
CA GLY A 269 6.63 -4.65 -12.97
C GLY A 269 5.96 -5.90 -12.39
N HIS A 270 5.15 -6.63 -13.18
CA HIS A 270 4.49 -7.87 -12.71
C HIS A 270 5.49 -8.98 -12.31
N GLU A 271 6.74 -8.89 -12.75
CA GLU A 271 7.83 -9.74 -12.28
C GLU A 271 8.01 -9.69 -10.76
N LEU A 272 7.77 -8.54 -10.12
CA LEU A 272 7.90 -8.40 -8.67
C LEU A 272 6.77 -9.16 -7.96
N VAL A 273 5.56 -9.13 -8.52
CA VAL A 273 4.40 -9.88 -8.01
C VAL A 273 4.65 -11.38 -8.17
N LEU A 274 5.13 -11.82 -9.34
CA LEU A 274 5.49 -13.23 -9.56
C LEU A 274 6.60 -13.68 -8.59
N GLY A 275 7.61 -12.84 -8.36
CA GLY A 275 8.66 -13.10 -7.37
C GLY A 275 8.12 -13.24 -5.95
N ALA A 276 7.20 -12.37 -5.53
CA ALA A 276 6.53 -12.47 -4.23
C ALA A 276 5.73 -13.76 -4.09
N ILE A 277 4.98 -14.17 -5.13
CA ILE A 277 4.23 -15.43 -5.14
C ILE A 277 5.20 -16.61 -5.03
N LEU A 278 6.27 -16.62 -5.83
CA LEU A 278 7.30 -17.66 -5.75
C LEU A 278 7.87 -17.78 -4.34
N ASN A 279 8.27 -16.69 -3.71
CA ASN A 279 8.79 -16.74 -2.35
C ASN A 279 7.79 -17.28 -1.34
N LYS A 280 6.54 -16.83 -1.42
CA LYS A 280 5.49 -17.21 -0.47
C LYS A 280 5.17 -18.71 -0.55
N PHE A 281 5.05 -19.26 -1.76
CA PHE A 281 4.65 -20.66 -1.95
C PHE A 281 5.82 -21.66 -1.96
N PHE A 282 7.05 -21.23 -2.22
CA PHE A 282 8.24 -22.11 -2.24
C PHE A 282 9.08 -22.02 -0.96
N GLU A 283 8.57 -21.43 0.13
CA GLU A 283 9.30 -21.34 1.39
C GLU A 283 9.58 -22.74 1.98
N PRO A 284 10.78 -23.02 2.55
CA PRO A 284 11.16 -24.35 3.02
C PRO A 284 10.20 -24.98 4.06
N ALA A 285 9.55 -24.17 4.91
CA ALA A 285 8.56 -24.67 5.86
C ALA A 285 7.36 -25.34 5.16
N TYR A 286 6.91 -24.78 4.03
CA TYR A 286 5.76 -25.29 3.28
C TYR A 286 6.08 -26.50 2.39
N LEU A 287 7.36 -26.82 2.17
CA LEU A 287 7.76 -27.95 1.32
C LEU A 287 7.99 -29.25 2.11
N HIS A 288 8.30 -29.17 3.40
CA HIS A 288 8.70 -30.34 4.20
C HIS A 288 7.55 -31.02 4.96
N GLU A 289 6.42 -30.35 5.17
CA GLU A 289 5.33 -30.88 6.03
C GLU A 289 4.19 -31.57 5.25
N PHE A 290 4.17 -31.45 3.93
CA PHE A 290 2.98 -31.76 3.18
C PHE A 290 3.11 -33.11 2.41
N LYS A 291 2.83 -34.24 3.07
CA LYS A 291 2.43 -35.49 2.36
C LYS A 291 1.22 -35.17 1.47
N MET A 292 1.24 -35.43 0.16
CA MET A 292 0.30 -34.97 -0.90
C MET A 292 -1.22 -35.31 -0.72
N ASP A 293 -1.63 -35.64 0.49
CA ASP A 293 -2.87 -36.31 0.83
C ASP A 293 -4.03 -35.33 1.10
N THR A 294 -3.78 -34.00 1.09
CA THR A 294 -4.82 -32.98 1.33
C THR A 294 -5.03 -32.07 0.12
N GLU A 295 -6.25 -31.59 -0.08
CA GLU A 295 -6.63 -30.72 -1.20
C GLU A 295 -5.83 -29.39 -1.25
N PRO A 296 -5.60 -28.67 -0.12
CA PRO A 296 -4.77 -27.46 -0.11
C PRO A 296 -3.36 -27.69 -0.70
N LYS A 297 -2.76 -28.84 -0.41
CA LYS A 297 -1.43 -29.23 -0.92
C LYS A 297 -1.40 -29.31 -2.42
N ARG A 298 -2.41 -30.00 -2.97
CA ARG A 298 -2.55 -30.17 -4.42
C ARG A 298 -2.71 -28.83 -5.10
N LEU A 299 -3.47 -27.91 -4.52
CA LEU A 299 -3.68 -26.58 -5.09
C LEU A 299 -2.41 -25.72 -5.06
N VAL A 300 -1.68 -25.72 -3.94
CA VAL A 300 -0.37 -25.06 -3.85
C VAL A 300 0.57 -25.63 -4.91
N PHE A 301 0.63 -26.96 -5.04
CA PHE A 301 1.46 -27.63 -6.03
C PHE A 301 1.07 -27.31 -7.49
N GLU A 302 -0.22 -27.29 -7.80
CA GLU A 302 -0.73 -26.89 -9.13
C GLU A 302 -0.37 -25.44 -9.45
N MET A 303 -0.46 -24.54 -8.47
CA MET A 303 -0.05 -23.16 -8.63
C MET A 303 1.46 -23.02 -8.83
N GLN A 304 2.27 -23.71 -8.02
CA GLN A 304 3.72 -23.78 -8.19
C GLN A 304 4.08 -24.26 -9.59
N LYS A 305 3.42 -25.30 -10.11
CA LYS A 305 3.57 -25.76 -11.50
C LYS A 305 3.20 -24.68 -12.50
N LYS A 306 2.01 -24.07 -12.39
CA LYS A 306 1.58 -22.98 -13.31
C LYS A 306 2.59 -21.83 -13.35
N ILE A 307 3.17 -21.48 -12.20
CA ILE A 307 4.21 -20.45 -12.12
C ILE A 307 5.51 -20.95 -12.76
N ALA A 308 5.92 -22.19 -12.52
CA ALA A 308 7.10 -22.80 -13.15
C ALA A 308 7.02 -22.76 -14.68
N PHE A 309 5.84 -23.04 -15.22
CA PHE A 309 5.59 -23.00 -16.66
C PHE A 309 5.35 -21.58 -17.20
N SER A 310 5.30 -20.55 -16.34
CA SER A 310 5.29 -19.17 -16.80
C SER A 310 6.65 -18.82 -17.39
N LYS A 311 6.69 -18.55 -18.70
CA LYS A 311 7.91 -18.11 -19.42
C LYS A 311 8.61 -16.93 -18.72
N ILE A 312 7.83 -16.06 -18.08
CA ILE A 312 8.33 -14.88 -17.38
C ILE A 312 8.94 -15.24 -16.04
N ALA A 313 8.31 -16.13 -15.26
CA ALA A 313 8.91 -16.65 -14.03
C ALA A 313 10.21 -17.39 -14.33
N TYR A 314 10.20 -18.26 -15.35
CA TYR A 314 11.40 -18.95 -15.81
C TYR A 314 12.49 -17.97 -16.25
N ALA A 315 12.13 -16.88 -16.94
CA ALA A 315 13.07 -15.81 -17.29
C ALA A 315 13.63 -15.12 -16.04
N ILE A 316 12.80 -14.66 -15.10
CA ILE A 316 13.25 -14.03 -13.84
C ILE A 316 14.26 -14.91 -13.07
N LEU A 317 14.03 -16.22 -13.08
CA LEU A 317 14.81 -17.18 -12.32
C LEU A 317 16.08 -17.64 -13.04
N ASN A 318 16.10 -17.60 -14.37
CA ASN A 318 17.26 -17.97 -15.19
C ASN A 318 18.05 -16.79 -15.74
N ASP A 319 17.55 -15.56 -15.63
CA ASP A 319 18.25 -14.39 -16.10
C ASP A 319 19.42 -14.07 -15.14
N GLU A 320 20.63 -14.30 -15.63
CA GLU A 320 21.88 -13.74 -15.08
C GLU A 320 22.26 -12.43 -15.78
N SER A 321 21.56 -12.10 -16.88
CA SER A 321 21.76 -10.85 -17.62
C SER A 321 21.04 -9.70 -16.92
N LYS A 322 21.66 -8.52 -16.98
CA LYS A 322 21.29 -7.32 -16.22
C LYS A 322 19.95 -6.67 -16.64
N ASN A 323 19.14 -7.33 -17.48
CA ASN A 323 18.04 -6.71 -18.20
C ASN A 323 16.69 -6.80 -17.47
N ILE A 324 16.42 -7.88 -16.73
CA ILE A 324 15.35 -7.87 -15.71
C ILE A 324 16.01 -7.58 -14.36
N GLN A 325 16.12 -6.30 -14.00
CA GLN A 325 16.67 -5.91 -12.70
C GLN A 325 15.70 -6.18 -11.56
N VAL A 326 15.26 -7.43 -11.33
CA VAL A 326 14.53 -7.72 -10.08
C VAL A 326 15.49 -7.39 -8.92
N PRO A 327 15.09 -6.52 -7.96
CA PRO A 327 15.89 -6.25 -6.77
C PRO A 327 16.37 -7.58 -6.18
N ARG A 328 17.68 -7.70 -5.93
CA ARG A 328 18.29 -8.92 -5.38
C ARG A 328 17.67 -9.32 -4.05
N GLU A 329 17.05 -8.35 -3.41
CA GLU A 329 16.37 -8.41 -2.13
C GLU A 329 14.98 -9.06 -2.23
N ILE A 330 14.31 -9.04 -3.41
CA ILE A 330 13.06 -9.80 -3.63
C ILE A 330 13.34 -11.30 -3.66
N LEU A 331 14.43 -11.73 -4.30
CA LEU A 331 14.82 -13.14 -4.36
C LEU A 331 16.30 -13.28 -3.95
N PRO A 332 16.60 -13.39 -2.65
CA PRO A 332 17.96 -13.58 -2.16
C PRO A 332 18.67 -14.70 -2.93
N TYR A 333 19.96 -14.54 -3.26
CA TYR A 333 20.70 -15.47 -4.11
C TYR A 333 20.62 -16.94 -3.63
N SER A 334 20.66 -17.15 -2.31
CA SER A 334 20.49 -18.47 -1.68
C SER A 334 19.11 -19.09 -1.98
N ARG A 335 18.06 -18.26 -1.99
CA ARG A 335 16.68 -18.67 -2.33
C ARG A 335 16.52 -18.87 -3.84
N LYS A 336 17.12 -18.03 -4.68
CA LYS A 336 17.09 -18.17 -6.14
C LYS A 336 17.59 -19.55 -6.58
N LYS A 337 18.70 -20.03 -6.00
CA LYS A 337 19.24 -21.37 -6.30
C LYS A 337 18.25 -22.49 -5.93
N ASN A 338 17.64 -22.43 -4.75
CA ASN A 338 16.67 -23.42 -4.29
C ASN A 338 15.39 -23.41 -5.14
N ILE A 339 14.81 -22.24 -5.39
CA ILE A 339 13.62 -22.10 -6.24
C ILE A 339 13.92 -22.60 -7.64
N LYS A 340 15.07 -22.24 -8.23
CA LYS A 340 15.50 -22.72 -9.55
C LYS A 340 15.55 -24.26 -9.59
N GLN A 341 16.15 -24.91 -8.60
CA GLN A 341 16.17 -26.36 -8.49
C GLN A 341 14.75 -26.95 -8.41
N ARG A 342 13.88 -26.40 -7.54
CA ARG A 342 12.50 -26.87 -7.38
C ARG A 342 11.67 -26.71 -8.64
N LEU A 343 11.87 -25.65 -9.41
CA LEU A 343 11.16 -25.45 -10.67
C LEU A 343 11.61 -26.43 -11.75
N PHE A 344 12.90 -26.79 -11.77
CA PHE A 344 13.36 -27.89 -12.62
C PHE A 344 12.72 -29.22 -12.22
N GLU A 345 12.60 -29.51 -10.93
CA GLU A 345 11.89 -30.71 -10.42
C GLU A 345 10.40 -30.72 -10.79
N LEU A 346 9.75 -29.56 -10.89
CA LEU A 346 8.33 -29.44 -11.26
C LEU A 346 8.08 -29.47 -12.77
N ALA A 347 9.09 -29.13 -13.57
CA ALA A 347 9.00 -29.02 -15.02
C ALA A 347 9.41 -30.29 -15.78
N GLY A 348 10.19 -31.17 -15.15
CA GLY A 348 10.50 -32.53 -15.63
C GLY A 348 9.47 -33.54 -15.13
#